data_AF-A0A1X0QSC6-F1
#
_entry.id   AF-A0A1X0QSC6-F1
#
_cell.length_a   1.000
_cell.length_b   1.000
_cell.length_c   1.000
_cell.angle_alpha   90.00
_cell.angle_beta   90.00
_cell.angle_gamma   90.00
#
_symmetry.space_group_name_H-M   'P 1'
#
loop_
_entity.id
_entity.type
_entity.pdbx_description
1 polymer ?
#
loop_
_entity_poly.entity_id
_entity_poly.type
_entity_poly.pdbx_seq_one_letter_code
_entity_poly.pdbx_strand_id
1 'polypeptide(L)'
;VTITSICFAFFGVPVGPLVDGGVLKILGRHKDQYGRQRMFGSISFGVASSLVGFITEWTSDMNAIFYIYALSAICFILVAGNTQFKSERSPRPYYYRTSSSSSKVPTAATSSARPKMTRSDSVKPSHYNEPSNMIELLKRSEVSLFYLTMMLMGASLNMVTSFLFIYLKQELGASSSQIGLTGLIGSSTELIFFFYSR
;
A
#
# COMPACT_ATOMS: atom_id res chain seq x y z
N VAL A 1 -2.38 -31.29 -3.30
CA VAL A 1 -1.87 -30.21 -4.16
C VAL A 1 -2.99 -29.28 -4.61
N THR A 2 -4.02 -29.76 -5.33
CA THR A 2 -5.14 -28.92 -5.83
C THR A 2 -5.87 -28.12 -4.74
N ILE A 3 -6.27 -28.76 -3.64
CA ILE A 3 -6.93 -28.07 -2.51
C ILE A 3 -6.01 -27.01 -1.90
N THR A 4 -4.75 -27.35 -1.65
CA THR A 4 -3.73 -26.43 -1.14
C THR A 4 -3.55 -25.21 -2.05
N SER A 5 -3.52 -25.42 -3.37
CA SER A 5 -3.40 -24.35 -4.37
C SER A 5 -4.64 -23.44 -4.40
N ILE A 6 -5.85 -23.99 -4.27
CA ILE A 6 -7.08 -23.20 -4.21
C ILE A 6 -7.13 -22.35 -2.94
N CYS A 7 -6.77 -22.94 -1.78
CA CYS A 7 -6.67 -22.19 -0.53
C CYS A 7 -5.63 -21.07 -0.64
N PHE A 8 -4.47 -21.33 -1.24
CA PHE A 8 -3.45 -20.31 -1.50
C PHE A 8 -3.99 -19.17 -2.38
N ALA A 9 -4.72 -19.48 -3.46
CA ALA A 9 -5.26 -18.45 -4.33
C ALA A 9 -6.29 -17.56 -3.60
N PHE A 10 -7.16 -18.15 -2.78
CA PHE A 10 -8.20 -17.39 -2.09
C PHE A 10 -7.65 -16.55 -0.93
N PHE A 11 -6.73 -17.09 -0.13
CA PHE A 11 -6.20 -16.41 1.05
C PHE A 11 -4.92 -15.62 0.77
N GLY A 12 -4.09 -16.03 -0.19
CA GLY A 12 -2.82 -15.37 -0.50
C GLY A 12 -2.98 -14.04 -1.24
N VAL A 13 -3.95 -13.95 -2.15
CA VAL A 13 -4.21 -12.73 -2.94
C VAL A 13 -4.62 -11.52 -2.08
N PRO A 14 -5.57 -11.63 -1.12
CA PRO A 14 -6.00 -10.47 -0.33
C PRO A 14 -5.00 -10.04 0.76
N VAL A 15 -3.98 -10.85 1.08
CA VAL A 15 -3.00 -10.51 2.15
C VAL A 15 -2.24 -9.22 1.83
N GLY A 16 -1.78 -9.04 0.59
CA GLY A 16 -1.05 -7.83 0.18
C GLY A 16 -1.86 -6.55 0.40
N PRO A 17 -3.05 -6.41 -0.23
CA PRO A 17 -3.92 -5.25 -0.02
C PRO A 17 -4.34 -5.02 1.44
N LEU A 18 -4.52 -6.08 2.22
CA LEU A 18 -4.86 -5.97 3.64
C LEU A 18 -3.69 -5.42 4.47
N VAL A 19 -2.47 -5.90 4.21
CA VAL A 19 -1.25 -5.40 4.87
C VAL A 19 -1.02 -3.94 4.49
N ASP A 20 -1.12 -3.60 3.20
CA ASP A 20 -0.95 -2.23 2.71
C ASP A 20 -1.99 -1.28 3.32
N GLY A 21 -3.26 -1.71 3.40
CA GLY A 21 -4.33 -0.97 4.06
C GLY A 21 -4.10 -0.81 5.57
N GLY A 22 -3.59 -1.84 6.23
CA GLY A 22 -3.19 -1.82 7.64
C GLY A 22 -2.06 -0.82 7.91
N VAL A 23 -1.02 -0.84 7.09
CA VAL A 23 0.09 0.13 7.14
C VAL A 23 -0.45 1.54 6.98
N LEU A 24 -1.23 1.83 5.94
CA LEU A 24 -1.80 3.17 5.74
C LEU A 24 -2.65 3.65 6.93
N LYS A 25 -3.34 2.73 7.61
CA LYS A 25 -4.12 3.03 8.81
C LYS A 25 -3.24 3.33 10.04
N ILE A 26 -2.09 2.68 10.15
CA ILE A 26 -1.10 2.92 11.22
C ILE A 26 -0.37 4.24 10.99
N LEU A 27 -0.04 4.58 9.75
CA LEU A 27 0.67 5.83 9.41
C LEU A 27 -0.16 7.08 9.67
N GLY A 28 -1.49 6.98 9.57
CA GLY A 28 -2.40 8.08 9.88
C GLY A 28 -2.09 9.33 9.05
N ARG A 29 -1.48 10.34 9.69
CA ARG A 29 -1.08 11.60 9.06
C ARG A 29 0.26 11.53 8.31
N HIS A 30 1.13 10.59 8.65
CA HIS A 30 2.47 10.46 8.07
C HIS A 30 2.48 9.53 6.85
N LYS A 31 1.53 9.71 5.93
CA LYS A 31 1.40 8.86 4.71
C LYS A 31 2.58 9.00 3.76
N ASP A 32 3.31 10.12 3.85
CA ASP A 32 4.58 10.35 3.16
C ASP A 32 5.65 9.29 3.49
N GLN A 33 5.55 8.66 4.67
CA GLN A 33 6.49 7.61 5.08
C GLN A 33 6.14 6.23 4.54
N TYR A 34 5.03 6.07 3.83
CA TYR A 34 4.56 4.78 3.31
C TYR A 34 5.61 4.11 2.44
N GLY A 35 6.24 4.86 1.53
CA GLY A 35 7.29 4.33 0.65
C GLY A 35 8.46 3.71 1.43
N ARG A 36 8.88 4.35 2.52
CA ARG A 36 9.94 3.82 3.40
C ARG A 36 9.52 2.55 4.13
N GLN A 37 8.24 2.42 4.50
CA GLN A 37 7.75 1.20 5.12
C GLN A 37 7.60 0.07 4.10
N ARG A 38 7.19 0.40 2.88
CA ARG A 38 7.04 -0.58 1.79
C ARG A 38 8.38 -1.19 1.36
N MET A 39 9.49 -0.44 1.44
CA MET A 39 10.85 -0.95 1.20
C MET A 39 11.17 -2.19 2.03
N PHE A 40 10.72 -2.26 3.29
CA PHE A 40 10.98 -3.44 4.13
C PHE A 40 10.36 -4.71 3.56
N GLY A 41 9.20 -4.59 2.88
CA GLY A 41 8.60 -5.68 2.13
C GLY A 41 9.52 -6.19 1.02
N SER A 42 10.10 -5.28 0.24
CA SER A 42 11.00 -5.62 -0.87
C SER A 42 12.31 -6.24 -0.38
N ILE A 43 12.89 -5.73 0.72
CA ILE A 43 14.06 -6.34 1.38
C ILE A 43 13.74 -7.77 1.83
N SER A 44 12.59 -7.96 2.50
CA SER A 44 12.19 -9.28 2.98
C SER A 44 11.98 -10.26 1.83
N PHE A 45 11.40 -9.82 0.70
CA PHE A 45 11.20 -10.64 -0.49
C PHE A 45 12.52 -11.15 -1.07
N GLY A 46 13.51 -10.28 -1.26
CA GLY A 46 14.80 -10.68 -1.85
C GLY A 46 15.63 -11.60 -0.96
N VAL A 47 15.62 -11.37 0.35
CA VAL A 47 16.29 -12.25 1.32
C VAL A 47 15.58 -13.60 1.39
N ALA A 48 14.25 -13.60 1.52
CA ALA A 48 13.47 -14.83 1.59
C ALA A 48 13.58 -15.66 0.32
N SER A 49 13.48 -15.05 -0.88
CA SER A 49 13.59 -15.77 -2.15
C SER A 49 14.95 -16.46 -2.30
N SER A 50 16.02 -15.80 -1.88
CA SER A 50 17.38 -16.35 -1.92
C SER A 50 17.52 -17.52 -0.96
N LEU A 51 17.10 -17.34 0.29
CA LEU A 51 17.15 -18.40 1.31
C LEU A 51 16.36 -19.63 0.85
N VAL A 52 15.14 -19.44 0.37
CA VAL A 52 14.30 -20.53 -0.15
C VAL A 52 14.99 -21.22 -1.34
N GLY A 53 15.60 -20.47 -2.25
CA GLY A 53 16.36 -21.03 -3.39
C GLY A 53 17.50 -21.94 -2.95
N PHE A 54 18.31 -21.49 -1.99
CA PHE A 54 19.40 -22.30 -1.42
C PHE A 54 18.90 -23.53 -0.65
N ILE A 55 17.86 -23.37 0.17
CA ILE A 55 17.29 -24.49 0.94
C ILE A 55 16.73 -25.55 -0.02
N THR A 56 16.03 -25.13 -1.08
CA THR A 56 15.44 -26.03 -2.08
C THR A 56 16.51 -26.80 -2.84
N GLU A 57 17.64 -26.17 -3.16
CA GLU A 57 18.77 -26.84 -3.79
C GLU A 57 19.41 -27.88 -2.86
N TRP A 58 19.60 -27.52 -1.58
CA TRP A 58 20.18 -28.44 -0.60
C TRP A 58 19.29 -29.65 -0.31
N THR A 59 17.97 -29.46 -0.22
CA THR A 59 17.05 -30.57 0.06
C THR A 59 16.84 -31.48 -1.14
N SER A 60 17.07 -31.01 -2.38
CA SER A 60 16.79 -31.73 -3.64
C SER A 60 15.35 -32.29 -3.77
N ASP A 61 14.47 -31.96 -2.82
CA ASP A 61 13.07 -32.34 -2.75
C ASP A 61 12.21 -31.10 -2.98
N MET A 62 11.39 -31.13 -4.03
CA MET A 62 10.48 -30.04 -4.37
C MET A 62 9.38 -29.85 -3.31
N ASN A 63 9.10 -30.87 -2.49
CA ASN A 63 8.11 -30.75 -1.41
C ASN A 63 8.58 -29.86 -0.26
N ALA A 64 9.90 -29.60 -0.15
CA ALA A 64 10.47 -28.69 0.84
C ALA A 64 9.82 -27.30 0.79
N ILE A 65 9.45 -26.83 -0.41
CA ILE A 65 8.79 -25.53 -0.62
C ILE A 65 7.47 -25.43 0.18
N PHE A 66 6.67 -26.51 0.21
CA PHE A 66 5.41 -26.51 0.95
C PHE A 66 5.63 -26.44 2.46
N TYR A 67 6.63 -27.14 2.98
CA TYR A 67 6.98 -27.10 4.41
C TYR A 67 7.52 -25.74 4.83
N ILE A 68 8.41 -25.14 4.02
CA ILE A 68 8.95 -23.80 4.27
C ILE A 68 7.82 -22.76 4.25
N TYR A 69 6.88 -22.88 3.31
CA TYR A 69 5.70 -22.04 3.27
C TYR A 69 4.82 -22.21 4.53
N ALA A 70 4.52 -23.45 4.93
CA ALA A 70 3.72 -23.71 6.13
C ALA A 70 4.38 -23.14 7.39
N LEU A 71 5.69 -23.33 7.55
CA LEU A 71 6.46 -22.78 8.67
C LEU A 71 6.41 -21.25 8.69
N SER A 72 6.67 -20.60 7.55
CA SER A 72 6.63 -19.13 7.45
C SER A 72 5.22 -18.56 7.69
N ALA A 73 4.18 -19.25 7.24
CA ALA A 73 2.78 -18.87 7.52
C ALA A 73 2.45 -18.97 9.01
N ILE A 74 2.89 -20.03 9.70
CA ILE A 74 2.70 -20.17 11.16
C ILE A 74 3.43 -19.03 11.89
N CYS A 75 4.69 -18.77 11.54
CA CYS A 75 5.46 -17.67 12.10
C CYS A 75 4.76 -16.32 11.88
N PHE A 76 4.22 -16.09 10.67
CA PHE A 76 3.46 -14.88 10.36
C PHE A 76 2.21 -14.74 11.24
N ILE A 77 1.41 -15.81 11.38
CA ILE A 77 0.22 -15.81 12.23
C ILE A 77 0.57 -15.54 13.69
N LEU A 78 1.63 -16.16 14.21
CA LEU A 78 2.09 -15.94 15.57
C LEU A 78 2.52 -14.48 15.78
N VAL A 79 3.33 -13.92 14.89
CA VAL A 79 3.77 -12.53 14.99
C VAL A 79 2.57 -11.58 14.89
N ALA A 80 1.72 -11.75 13.86
CA ALA A 80 0.54 -10.92 13.64
C ALA A 80 -0.46 -10.99 14.81
N GLY A 81 -0.65 -12.19 15.39
CA GLY A 81 -1.55 -12.41 16.53
C GLY A 81 -1.02 -11.81 17.84
N ASN A 82 0.30 -11.68 17.99
CA ASN A 82 0.91 -11.05 19.17
C ASN A 82 1.10 -9.54 19.02
N THR A 83 1.03 -8.99 17.81
CA THR A 83 1.13 -7.54 17.57
C THR A 83 -0.20 -6.82 17.79
N GLN A 84 -0.27 -6.00 18.84
CA GLN A 84 -1.40 -5.09 19.08
C GLN A 84 -1.20 -3.78 18.30
N PHE A 85 -1.92 -3.60 17.19
CA PHE A 85 -1.86 -2.36 16.42
C PHE A 85 -2.74 -1.28 17.05
N LYS A 86 -2.13 -0.28 17.70
CA LYS A 86 -2.84 0.93 18.13
C LYS A 86 -3.03 1.84 16.93
N SER A 87 -4.20 1.80 16.31
CA SER A 87 -4.56 2.70 15.22
C SER A 87 -4.74 4.12 15.75
N GLU A 88 -3.97 5.08 15.22
CA GLU A 88 -4.20 6.51 15.43
C GLU A 88 -5.62 6.84 14.90
N ARG A 89 -6.56 7.13 15.80
CA ARG A 89 -7.89 7.60 15.39
C ARG A 89 -7.71 8.95 14.71
N SER A 90 -8.04 9.05 13.41
CA SER A 90 -8.23 10.34 12.75
C SER A 90 -9.12 11.23 13.62
N PRO A 91 -8.71 12.47 13.96
CA PRO A 91 -9.57 13.36 14.72
C PRO A 91 -10.85 13.61 13.92
N ARG A 92 -12.00 13.51 14.59
CA ARG A 92 -13.31 13.78 14.01
C ARG A 92 -13.27 15.12 13.27
N PRO A 93 -13.93 15.24 12.09
CA PRO A 93 -14.08 16.54 11.46
C PRO A 93 -14.68 17.51 12.49
N TYR A 94 -14.01 18.63 12.71
CA TYR A 94 -14.45 19.65 13.65
C TYR A 94 -15.73 20.25 13.06
N TYR A 95 -16.89 19.75 13.51
CA TYR A 95 -18.15 20.43 13.22
C TYR A 95 -18.03 21.84 13.82
N TYR A 96 -17.97 22.84 12.95
CA TYR A 96 -18.08 24.23 13.37
C TYR A 96 -19.43 24.35 14.08
N ARG A 97 -19.40 24.48 15.40
CA ARG A 97 -20.58 24.79 16.20
C ARG A 97 -21.00 26.19 15.77
N THR A 98 -22.00 26.29 14.90
CA THR A 98 -22.74 27.54 14.69
C THR A 98 -23.40 27.88 16.02
N SER A 99 -22.75 28.73 16.80
CA SER A 99 -23.36 29.41 17.94
C SER A 99 -24.44 30.34 17.40
N SER A 100 -25.64 29.81 17.19
CA SER A 100 -26.86 30.60 17.19
C SER A 100 -27.10 31.06 18.63
N SER A 101 -26.41 32.13 19.04
CA SER A 101 -26.77 32.87 20.24
C SER A 101 -28.13 33.52 19.99
N SER A 102 -29.19 32.79 20.32
CA SER A 102 -30.47 33.39 20.67
C SER A 102 -30.29 34.09 22.01
N SER A 103 -29.91 35.36 21.96
CA SER A 103 -29.96 36.26 23.11
C SER A 103 -30.52 37.59 22.64
N LYS A 104 -31.83 37.73 22.88
CA LYS A 104 -32.56 39.00 22.84
C LYS A 104 -31.84 39.99 23.77
N VAL A 105 -31.41 41.13 23.24
CA VAL A 105 -31.12 42.34 24.03
C VAL A 105 -31.60 43.55 23.20
N PRO A 106 -32.52 44.39 23.71
CA PRO A 106 -32.99 45.56 22.99
C PRO A 106 -32.20 46.84 23.40
N THR A 107 -32.08 47.75 22.42
CA THR A 107 -31.94 49.22 22.53
C THR A 107 -30.63 49.82 23.08
N ALA A 108 -29.90 50.57 22.24
CA ALA A 108 -29.85 52.04 22.23
C ALA A 108 -28.67 52.57 21.39
N ALA A 109 -28.88 53.70 20.73
CA ALA A 109 -28.02 54.34 19.74
C ALA A 109 -26.74 54.96 20.33
N THR A 110 -25.68 55.11 19.50
CA THR A 110 -24.96 56.38 19.24
C THR A 110 -23.94 56.20 18.10
N SER A 111 -23.86 57.24 17.27
CA SER A 111 -23.04 57.45 16.08
C SER A 111 -21.52 57.32 16.26
N SER A 112 -20.81 56.84 15.24
CA SER A 112 -19.73 57.61 14.56
C SER A 112 -18.98 56.78 13.50
N ALA A 113 -18.78 57.39 12.32
CA ALA A 113 -17.64 57.23 11.41
C ALA A 113 -17.24 55.81 10.93
N ARG A 114 -17.45 55.59 9.63
CA ARG A 114 -17.04 54.42 8.85
C ARG A 114 -15.65 54.62 8.25
N PRO A 115 -14.68 53.74 8.49
CA PRO A 115 -13.70 53.35 7.47
C PRO A 115 -14.20 52.06 6.81
N LYS A 116 -14.38 52.07 5.49
CA LYS A 116 -14.61 50.86 4.69
C LYS A 116 -13.35 50.00 4.77
N MET A 117 -13.27 49.09 5.74
CA MET A 117 -12.31 48.00 5.72
C MET A 117 -12.75 47.06 4.60
N THR A 118 -11.94 47.02 3.54
CA THR A 118 -12.07 46.12 2.42
C THR A 118 -12.27 44.71 2.94
N ARG A 119 -13.40 44.16 2.50
CA ARG A 119 -13.90 42.81 2.68
C ARG A 119 -12.71 41.85 2.68
N SER A 120 -12.39 41.28 3.84
CA SER A 120 -11.62 40.04 3.91
C SER A 120 -12.35 39.06 3.00
N ASP A 121 -11.77 38.77 1.84
CA ASP A 121 -12.26 37.74 0.95
C ASP A 121 -12.23 36.44 1.75
N SER A 122 -13.39 36.12 2.31
CA SER A 122 -13.71 34.84 2.87
C SER A 122 -13.56 33.84 1.74
N VAL A 123 -12.36 33.27 1.61
CA VAL A 123 -12.11 32.08 0.81
C VAL A 123 -13.10 31.04 1.31
N LYS A 124 -14.19 30.86 0.55
CA LYS A 124 -15.09 29.72 0.74
C LYS A 124 -14.20 28.48 0.73
N PRO A 125 -14.27 27.58 1.74
CA PRO A 125 -13.67 26.27 1.56
C PRO A 125 -14.36 25.68 0.33
N SER A 126 -13.58 25.50 -0.75
CA SER A 126 -14.06 24.75 -1.89
C SER A 126 -14.41 23.37 -1.34
N HIS A 127 -15.71 23.07 -1.30
CA HIS A 127 -16.16 21.69 -1.32
C HIS A 127 -15.61 21.13 -2.64
N TYR A 128 -14.38 20.62 -2.61
CA TYR A 128 -14.00 19.58 -3.54
C TYR A 128 -15.01 18.48 -3.29
N ASN A 129 -15.98 18.33 -4.20
CA ASN A 129 -16.76 17.13 -4.29
C ASN A 129 -15.73 16.03 -4.53
N GLU A 130 -15.29 15.37 -3.46
CA GLU A 130 -14.56 14.13 -3.58
C GLU A 130 -15.52 13.22 -4.36
N PRO A 131 -15.14 12.76 -5.57
CA PRO A 131 -15.98 11.86 -6.34
C PRO A 131 -16.28 10.64 -5.49
N SER A 132 -17.53 10.50 -5.05
CA SER A 132 -17.95 9.40 -4.19
C SER A 132 -17.93 8.05 -4.93
N ASN A 133 -17.86 8.10 -6.27
CA ASN A 133 -17.87 6.94 -7.15
C ASN A 133 -16.49 6.73 -7.79
N MET A 134 -15.96 5.51 -7.67
CA MET A 134 -14.70 5.08 -8.32
C MET A 134 -14.73 5.30 -9.85
N ILE A 135 -15.90 5.16 -10.46
CA ILE A 135 -16.12 5.39 -11.89
C ILE A 135 -15.95 6.87 -12.25
N GLU A 136 -16.26 7.79 -11.33
CA GLU A 136 -16.11 9.23 -11.53
C GLU A 136 -14.64 9.67 -11.40
N LEU A 137 -13.86 8.99 -10.56
CA LEU A 137 -12.40 9.13 -10.51
C LEU A 137 -11.74 8.76 -11.85
N LEU A 138 -12.17 7.65 -12.45
CA LEU A 138 -11.65 7.17 -13.73
C LEU A 138 -11.98 8.08 -14.93
N LYS A 139 -12.98 8.96 -14.83
CA LYS A 139 -13.31 9.93 -15.90
C LYS A 139 -12.29 11.07 -16.01
N ARG A 140 -11.41 11.26 -15.02
CA ARG A 140 -10.33 12.25 -15.07
C ARG A 140 -9.22 11.70 -15.96
N SER A 141 -8.81 12.46 -16.98
CA SER A 141 -7.79 12.04 -17.96
C SER A 141 -6.46 11.65 -17.31
N GLU A 142 -6.03 12.38 -16.28
CA GLU A 142 -4.81 12.09 -15.51
C GLU A 142 -4.89 10.75 -14.77
N VAL A 143 -6.03 10.46 -14.14
CA VAL A 143 -6.24 9.21 -13.38
C VAL A 143 -6.38 8.02 -14.32
N SER A 144 -7.06 8.20 -15.45
CA SER A 144 -7.21 7.18 -16.49
C SER A 144 -5.86 6.82 -17.12
N LEU A 145 -5.03 7.82 -17.46
CA LEU A 145 -3.67 7.60 -17.97
C LEU A 145 -2.82 6.86 -16.94
N PHE A 146 -2.85 7.30 -15.68
CA PHE A 146 -2.15 6.60 -14.60
C PHE A 146 -2.62 5.15 -14.45
N TYR A 147 -3.93 4.91 -14.48
CA TYR A 147 -4.51 3.57 -14.44
C TYR A 147 -4.06 2.70 -15.61
N LEU A 148 -4.07 3.23 -16.84
CA LEU A 148 -3.61 2.53 -18.02
C LEU A 148 -2.12 2.15 -17.90
N THR A 149 -1.28 3.07 -17.42
CA THR A 149 0.13 2.79 -17.13
C THR A 149 0.27 1.67 -16.10
N MET A 150 -0.49 1.71 -15.00
CA MET A 150 -0.47 0.66 -13.98
C MET A 150 -0.96 -0.69 -14.52
N MET A 151 -1.96 -0.69 -15.41
CA MET A 151 -2.48 -1.90 -16.03
C MET A 151 -1.44 -2.54 -16.97
N LEU A 152 -0.79 -1.75 -17.82
CA LEU A 152 0.27 -2.23 -18.73
C LEU A 152 1.50 -2.73 -17.95
N MET A 153 1.89 -2.01 -16.89
CA MET A 153 2.93 -2.44 -15.97
C MET A 153 2.56 -3.75 -15.27
N GLY A 154 1.31 -3.91 -14.83
CA GLY A 154 0.84 -5.15 -14.21
C GLY A 154 0.85 -6.34 -15.18
N ALA A 155 0.45 -6.12 -16.43
CA ALA A 155 0.48 -7.15 -17.47
C ALA A 155 1.92 -7.62 -17.77
N SER A 156 2.85 -6.68 -17.93
CA SER A 156 4.26 -7.01 -18.18
C SER A 156 4.90 -7.71 -16.98
N LEU A 157 4.63 -7.23 -15.76
CA LEU A 157 5.13 -7.85 -14.54
C LEU A 157 4.60 -9.29 -14.38
N ASN A 158 3.32 -9.52 -14.66
CA ASN A 158 2.71 -10.85 -14.57
C ASN A 158 3.32 -11.83 -15.58
N MET A 159 3.65 -11.35 -16.78
CA MET A 159 4.33 -12.17 -17.79
C MET A 159 5.70 -12.62 -17.30
N VAL A 160 6.48 -11.71 -16.70
CA VAL A 160 7.78 -12.04 -16.11
C VAL A 160 7.63 -13.03 -14.97
N THR A 161 6.76 -12.77 -13.98
CA THR A 161 6.60 -13.66 -12.82
C THR A 161 6.06 -15.03 -13.19
N SER A 162 5.22 -15.13 -14.22
CA SER A 162 4.63 -16.40 -14.65
C SER A 162 5.56 -17.24 -15.50
N PHE A 163 6.33 -16.63 -16.41
CA PHE A 163 7.06 -17.37 -17.44
C PHE A 163 8.59 -17.26 -17.34
N LEU A 164 9.15 -16.20 -16.77
CA LEU A 164 10.61 -16.02 -16.70
C LEU A 164 11.29 -17.16 -15.95
N PHE A 165 10.74 -17.55 -14.79
CA PHE A 165 11.34 -18.61 -13.97
C PHE A 165 11.20 -19.99 -14.60
N ILE A 166 10.10 -20.22 -15.33
CA ILE A 166 9.90 -21.46 -16.08
C ILE A 166 10.96 -21.55 -17.18
N TYR A 167 11.13 -20.47 -17.95
CA TYR A 167 12.13 -20.38 -19.01
C TYR A 167 13.57 -20.55 -18.49
N LEU A 168 13.93 -19.85 -17.40
CA LEU A 168 15.24 -19.98 -16.77
C LEU A 168 15.53 -21.42 -16.34
N LYS A 169 14.53 -22.12 -15.78
CA LYS A 169 14.70 -23.50 -15.32
C LYS A 169 14.73 -24.51 -16.45
N GLN A 170 13.85 -24.37 -17.44
CA GLN A 170 13.65 -25.38 -18.49
C GLN A 170 14.64 -25.24 -19.65
N GLU A 171 14.88 -24.02 -20.13
CA GLU A 171 15.67 -23.77 -21.35
C GLU A 171 17.13 -23.45 -21.02
N LEU A 172 17.38 -22.74 -19.92
CA LEU A 172 18.72 -22.33 -19.50
C LEU A 172 19.33 -23.27 -18.44
N GLY A 173 18.55 -24.22 -17.92
CA GLY A 173 19.01 -25.17 -16.90
C GLY A 173 19.40 -24.51 -15.57
N ALA A 174 18.81 -23.36 -15.24
CA ALA A 174 19.18 -22.61 -14.04
C ALA A 174 18.88 -23.41 -12.75
N SER A 175 19.83 -23.37 -11.81
CA SER A 175 19.67 -24.00 -10.50
C SER A 175 18.64 -23.27 -9.63
N SER A 176 18.17 -23.94 -8.57
CA SER A 176 17.17 -23.34 -7.66
C SER A 176 17.73 -22.13 -6.90
N SER A 177 19.02 -22.12 -6.55
CA SER A 177 19.69 -20.95 -5.98
C SER A 177 19.77 -19.78 -6.97
N GLN A 178 20.08 -20.03 -8.25
CA GLN A 178 20.11 -18.99 -9.28
C GLN A 178 18.74 -18.32 -9.45
N ILE A 179 17.67 -19.11 -9.46
CA ILE A 179 16.29 -18.59 -9.49
C ILE A 179 16.01 -17.78 -8.21
N GLY A 180 16.37 -18.28 -7.03
CA GLY A 180 16.20 -17.55 -5.77
C GLY A 180 16.94 -16.21 -5.71
N LEU A 181 18.16 -16.15 -6.26
CA LEU A 181 19.00 -14.95 -6.31
C LEU A 181 18.42 -13.83 -7.17
N THR A 182 17.62 -14.14 -8.19
CA THR A 182 16.95 -13.12 -9.00
C THR A 182 16.07 -12.19 -8.16
N GLY A 183 15.43 -12.73 -7.12
CA GLY A 183 14.61 -11.92 -6.21
C GLY A 183 15.46 -10.93 -5.40
N LEU A 184 16.67 -11.32 -4.98
CA LEU A 184 17.60 -10.41 -4.29
C LEU A 184 18.13 -9.31 -5.21
N ILE A 185 18.44 -9.65 -6.47
CA ILE A 185 18.85 -8.67 -7.48
C ILE A 185 17.70 -7.68 -7.75
N GLY A 186 16.47 -8.18 -7.91
CA GLY A 186 15.27 -7.37 -8.09
C GLY A 186 15.03 -6.41 -6.91
N SER A 187 15.05 -6.93 -5.68
CA SER A 187 14.89 -6.14 -4.46
C SER A 187 16.01 -5.12 -4.25
N SER A 188 17.25 -5.46 -4.60
CA SER A 188 18.38 -4.53 -4.53
C SER A 188 18.20 -3.37 -5.51
N THR A 189 17.71 -3.66 -6.72
CA THR A 189 17.38 -2.64 -7.72
C THR A 189 16.27 -1.73 -7.21
N GLU A 190 15.20 -2.31 -6.66
CA GLU A 190 14.09 -1.55 -6.05
C GLU A 190 14.59 -0.64 -4.91
N LEU A 191 15.51 -1.14 -4.08
CA LEU A 191 16.12 -0.37 -3.00
C LEU A 191 16.83 0.89 -3.53
N ILE A 192 17.58 0.76 -4.62
CA ILE A 192 18.30 1.88 -5.26
C ILE A 192 17.30 2.93 -5.76
N PHE A 193 16.22 2.50 -6.43
CA PHE A 193 15.18 3.42 -6.90
C PHE A 193 14.50 4.15 -5.75
N PHE A 194 14.23 3.47 -4.63
CA PHE A 194 13.67 4.12 -3.44
C PHE A 194 14.63 5.12 -2.77
N PHE A 195 15.94 4.90 -2.84
CA PHE A 195 16.91 5.88 -2.37
C PHE A 195 16.92 7.15 -3.23
N TYR A 196 16.71 6.99 -4.54
CA TYR A 196 16.68 8.10 -5.49
C TYR A 196 15.33 8.81 -5.57
N SER A 197 14.23 8.14 -5.22
CA SER A 197 12.86 8.70 -5.25
C SER A 197 12.50 9.57 -4.04
N ARG A 198 13.49 9.94 -3.21
CA ARG A 198 13.33 10.84 -2.06
C ARG A 198 13.24 12.30 -2.46
#